data_AF-A0A8X6QKB3-F1
#
_entry.id   AF-A0A8X6QKB3-F1
#
_cell.length_a   1.000
_cell.length_b   1.000
_cell.length_c   1.000
_cell.angle_alpha   90.00
_cell.angle_beta   90.00
_cell.angle_gamma   90.00
#
_symmetry.space_group_name_H-M   'P 1'
#
loop_
_entity.id
_entity.type
_entity.pdbx_description
1 polymer ?
#
loop_
_entity_poly.entity_id
_entity_poly.type
_entity_poly.pdbx_seq_one_letter_code
_entity_poly.pdbx_strand_id
1 'polypeptide(L)'
;MGNIKLANIRVKRIHGFAKGFDYRPGHQFHPGEDITHAWNAVFIFGAWRLIDVTWGTGYTDHTGKFQRKLNEHFFLTDPEVLIWTHFPYCEMESNYSRWQLLDKPLKLDEFNALPKVTPFFFEYNLRIRSRPQNPVVFRFQTELKLTAHKPTRYKYKLYSVEDRENGALNNYVFCQLKEDRLLGSFAICPPTEGMYYFKVYARPEWQMYEDTTLKNVAIFLLECLKAKKHINPYPLHDVPWGPGQSFFDFKMKLINQVGPVIVTWGGKRKLTVETASVMLITQQLFDSNGKEMDTRGIISREDSDTRISFTITPPRIGYYKFLIFGIPKPKLKGKWRLPLLASFLIDCKLTKNPSDDDPYNSNNKKDTKKKKMRIPTVR
;
A
#
# COMPACT_ATOMS: atom_id res chain seq x y z
N MET A 1 38.22 15.99 -1.75
CA MET A 1 38.53 16.24 -0.32
C MET A 1 39.41 17.48 -0.06
N GLY A 2 39.94 18.18 -1.07
CA GLY A 2 40.86 19.32 -0.87
C GLY A 2 40.23 20.61 -0.31
N ASN A 3 38.94 20.88 -0.54
CA ASN A 3 38.42 22.25 -0.34
C ASN A 3 37.86 22.57 1.06
N ILE A 4 37.56 21.60 1.93
CA ILE A 4 36.93 21.88 3.25
C ILE A 4 37.97 22.20 4.34
N LYS A 5 39.22 21.74 4.19
CA LYS A 5 40.31 22.15 5.11
C LYS A 5 40.64 23.65 5.02
N LEU A 6 40.29 24.30 3.90
CA LEU A 6 40.51 25.74 3.69
C LEU A 6 39.55 26.63 4.50
N ALA A 7 38.44 26.09 5.01
CA ALA A 7 37.41 26.86 5.71
C ALA A 7 37.49 26.80 7.24
N ASN A 8 38.55 26.20 7.81
CA ASN A 8 38.69 25.94 9.26
C ASN A 8 37.51 25.16 9.88
N ILE A 9 36.82 24.35 9.07
CA ILE A 9 35.71 23.50 9.49
C ILE A 9 36.30 22.15 9.93
N ARG A 10 35.97 21.68 11.13
CA ARG A 10 36.38 20.34 11.58
C ARG A 10 35.60 19.28 10.81
N VAL A 11 36.31 18.30 10.25
CA VAL A 11 35.72 17.22 9.44
C VAL A 11 36.24 15.87 9.92
N LYS A 12 35.36 14.89 10.00
CA LYS A 12 35.70 13.47 10.19
C LYS A 12 35.17 12.69 8.98
N ARG A 13 36.05 11.94 8.33
CA ARG A 13 35.62 10.89 7.38
C ARG A 13 35.13 9.69 8.18
N ILE A 14 33.94 9.21 7.85
CA ILE A 14 33.29 8.04 8.46
C ILE A 14 33.26 6.93 7.41
N HIS A 15 33.55 5.71 7.84
CA HIS A 15 33.41 4.49 7.07
C HIS A 15 32.26 3.66 7.66
N GLY A 16 31.64 2.83 6.83
CA GLY A 16 30.66 1.86 7.31
C GLY A 16 29.81 1.26 6.21
N PHE A 17 28.72 0.62 6.59
CA PHE A 17 27.82 -0.04 5.65
C PHE A 17 26.79 0.95 5.09
N ALA A 18 26.45 0.80 3.82
CA ALA A 18 25.44 1.63 3.19
C ALA A 18 24.45 0.83 2.34
N LYS A 19 23.15 1.08 2.52
CA LYS A 19 22.05 0.48 1.74
C LYS A 19 21.86 1.18 0.40
N GLY A 20 22.91 1.14 -0.42
CA GLY A 20 23.00 1.86 -1.69
C GLY A 20 22.24 1.24 -2.86
N PHE A 21 22.67 1.59 -4.07
CA PHE A 21 22.08 1.10 -5.31
C PHE A 21 22.03 -0.44 -5.35
N ASP A 22 23.17 -1.09 -5.06
CA ASP A 22 23.33 -2.55 -5.12
C ASP A 22 22.76 -3.30 -3.91
N TYR A 23 22.35 -2.60 -2.85
CA TYR A 23 21.77 -3.24 -1.67
C TYR A 23 20.46 -3.95 -2.02
N ARG A 24 20.40 -5.25 -1.74
CA ARG A 24 19.20 -6.07 -1.88
C ARG A 24 18.47 -6.13 -0.52
N PRO A 25 17.16 -5.81 -0.46
CA PRO A 25 16.41 -5.92 0.78
C PRO A 25 16.53 -7.33 1.39
N GLY A 26 16.98 -7.39 2.65
CA GLY A 26 17.21 -8.63 3.39
C GLY A 26 18.68 -9.02 3.53
N HIS A 27 19.58 -8.43 2.72
CA HIS A 27 21.02 -8.57 2.92
C HIS A 27 21.41 -8.10 4.33
N GLN A 28 22.16 -8.95 5.02
CA GLN A 28 22.70 -8.70 6.35
C GLN A 28 24.15 -8.27 6.17
N PHE A 29 24.50 -7.07 6.65
CA PHE A 29 25.90 -6.64 6.58
C PHE A 29 26.74 -7.40 7.62
N HIS A 30 27.89 -7.89 7.18
CA HIS A 30 28.87 -8.62 7.98
C HIS A 30 30.24 -7.92 7.94
N PRO A 31 30.81 -7.58 9.11
CA PRO A 31 32.19 -7.09 9.22
C PRO A 31 33.22 -7.98 8.51
N GLY A 32 34.09 -7.38 7.71
CA GLY A 32 35.16 -8.07 7.00
C GLY A 32 34.73 -8.73 5.68
N GLU A 33 33.44 -8.91 5.43
CA GLU A 33 32.91 -9.49 4.19
C GLU A 33 32.39 -8.42 3.23
N ASP A 34 31.64 -7.45 3.77
CA ASP A 34 30.98 -6.43 2.96
C ASP A 34 31.85 -5.20 2.68
N ILE A 35 31.71 -4.68 1.47
CA ILE A 35 32.35 -3.43 1.06
C ILE A 35 31.72 -2.25 1.81
N THR A 36 32.56 -1.46 2.46
CA THR A 36 32.14 -0.24 3.16
C THR A 36 32.02 0.95 2.21
N HIS A 37 31.03 1.79 2.47
CA HIS A 37 30.92 3.14 1.92
C HIS A 37 31.58 4.18 2.84
N ALA A 38 31.82 5.39 2.34
CA ALA A 38 32.39 6.48 3.11
C ALA A 38 31.64 7.79 2.93
N TRP A 39 31.37 8.47 4.05
CA TRP A 39 30.74 9.79 4.12
C TRP A 39 31.46 10.66 5.14
N ASN A 40 30.96 11.87 5.41
CA ASN A 40 31.63 12.82 6.29
C ASN A 40 30.71 13.28 7.42
N ALA A 41 31.29 13.52 8.60
CA ALA A 41 30.72 14.41 9.60
C ALA A 41 31.47 15.74 9.57
N VAL A 42 30.74 16.84 9.63
CA VAL A 42 31.29 18.20 9.69
C VAL A 42 30.80 18.89 10.95
N PHE A 43 31.67 19.68 11.59
CA PHE A 43 31.30 20.45 12.77
C PHE A 43 30.92 21.87 12.36
N ILE A 44 29.64 22.20 12.43
CA ILE A 44 29.10 23.51 12.05
C ILE A 44 28.07 23.97 13.09
N PHE A 45 28.02 25.27 13.36
CA PHE A 45 27.08 25.86 14.33
C PHE A 45 27.05 25.16 15.70
N GLY A 46 28.22 24.75 16.20
CA GLY A 46 28.34 24.11 17.51
C GLY A 46 27.98 22.62 17.57
N ALA A 47 27.61 21.99 16.45
CA ALA A 47 27.22 20.58 16.41
C ALA A 47 27.86 19.81 15.24
N TRP A 48 27.99 18.49 15.40
CA TRP A 48 28.34 17.59 14.30
C TRP A 48 27.10 17.33 13.43
N ARG A 49 27.28 17.37 12.12
CA ARG A 49 26.25 17.09 11.10
C ARG A 49 26.80 16.13 10.06
N LEU A 50 25.93 15.29 9.49
CA LEU A 50 26.31 14.25 8.55
C LEU A 50 26.10 14.71 7.11
N ILE A 51 27.05 14.38 6.24
CA ILE A 51 27.01 14.71 4.81
C ILE A 51 27.54 13.52 4.01
N ASP A 52 26.75 13.03 3.06
CA ASP A 52 27.24 12.16 2.00
C ASP A 52 27.32 12.94 0.67
N VAL A 53 28.55 13.29 0.29
CA VAL A 53 28.83 14.04 -0.94
C VAL A 53 28.68 13.16 -2.18
N THR A 54 28.93 11.86 -2.05
CA THR A 54 28.83 10.91 -3.18
C THR A 54 27.38 10.77 -3.60
N TRP A 55 26.47 10.54 -2.64
CA TRP A 55 25.04 10.42 -2.93
C TRP A 55 24.31 11.76 -3.03
N GLY A 56 24.90 12.83 -2.50
CA GLY A 56 24.41 14.20 -2.66
C GLY A 56 24.64 14.79 -4.05
N THR A 57 25.61 14.30 -4.82
CA THR A 57 25.95 14.85 -6.17
C THR A 57 25.18 14.20 -7.31
N GLY A 58 24.54 13.05 -7.09
CA GLY A 58 23.85 12.30 -8.13
C GLY A 58 23.40 10.92 -7.69
N TYR A 59 22.94 10.13 -8.66
CA TYR A 59 22.52 8.75 -8.46
C TYR A 59 22.95 7.88 -9.65
N THR A 60 23.12 6.59 -9.42
CA THR A 60 23.31 5.61 -10.49
C THR A 60 21.96 5.15 -11.01
N ASP A 61 21.74 5.24 -12.32
CA ASP A 61 20.52 4.76 -12.95
C ASP A 61 20.52 3.23 -13.14
N HIS A 62 19.40 2.69 -13.64
CA HIS A 62 19.23 1.26 -13.87
C HIS A 62 20.18 0.66 -14.92
N THR A 63 20.85 1.49 -15.73
CA THR A 63 21.88 1.06 -16.69
C THR A 63 23.28 1.03 -16.08
N GLY A 64 23.41 1.40 -14.80
CA GLY A 64 24.69 1.53 -14.12
C GLY A 64 25.41 2.85 -14.41
N LYS A 65 24.77 3.81 -15.09
CA LYS A 65 25.38 5.11 -15.39
C LYS A 65 25.10 6.11 -14.29
N PHE A 66 26.14 6.83 -13.88
CA PHE A 66 26.00 7.93 -12.92
C PHE A 66 25.34 9.14 -13.57
N GLN A 67 24.29 9.65 -12.92
CA GLN A 67 23.56 10.84 -13.31
C GLN A 67 23.80 11.93 -12.28
N ARG A 68 24.43 13.03 -12.70
CA ARG A 68 24.65 14.18 -11.82
C ARG A 68 23.32 14.90 -11.58
N LYS A 69 22.88 14.86 -10.33
CA LYS A 69 21.66 15.53 -9.87
C LYS A 69 21.80 15.80 -8.38
N LEU A 70 21.84 17.07 -8.01
CA LEU A 70 21.94 17.47 -6.61
C LEU A 70 20.78 16.85 -5.81
N ASN A 71 21.13 16.20 -4.70
CA ASN A 71 20.19 15.61 -3.77
C ASN A 71 20.49 16.13 -2.37
N GLU A 72 19.74 17.16 -1.96
CA GLU A 72 19.92 17.83 -0.67
C GLU A 72 19.58 16.93 0.52
N HIS A 73 18.90 15.80 0.30
CA HIS A 73 18.65 14.81 1.37
C HIS A 73 19.93 14.37 2.08
N PHE A 74 21.07 14.31 1.37
CA PHE A 74 22.36 13.89 1.91
C PHE A 74 23.25 15.04 2.38
N PHE A 75 22.71 16.26 2.43
CA PHE A 75 23.41 17.45 2.93
C PHE A 75 22.85 17.83 4.31
N LEU A 76 23.70 17.69 5.34
CA LEU A 76 23.34 17.97 6.74
C LEU A 76 22.13 17.16 7.23
N THR A 77 22.00 15.93 6.76
CA THR A 77 20.90 15.03 7.09
C THR A 77 20.83 14.78 8.59
N ASP A 78 19.61 14.78 9.12
CA ASP A 78 19.37 14.42 10.52
C ASP A 78 19.86 12.98 10.79
N PRO A 79 20.53 12.73 11.95
CA PRO A 79 20.99 11.41 12.35
C PRO A 79 19.90 10.33 12.29
N GLU A 80 18.68 10.62 12.75
CA GLU A 80 17.56 9.67 12.75
C GLU A 80 17.08 9.28 11.35
N VAL A 81 17.41 10.10 10.35
CA VAL A 81 17.10 9.86 8.94
C VAL A 81 18.23 9.10 8.27
N LEU A 82 19.48 9.56 8.44
CA LEU A 82 20.63 8.96 7.74
C LEU A 82 20.90 7.52 8.17
N ILE A 83 20.67 7.18 9.46
CA ILE A 83 20.90 5.82 10.00
C ILE A 83 20.09 4.73 9.28
N TRP A 84 19.01 5.07 8.57
CA TRP A 84 18.25 4.09 7.78
C TRP A 84 19.02 3.57 6.56
N THR A 85 20.02 4.32 6.12
CA THR A 85 20.82 4.00 4.94
C THR A 85 22.30 3.86 5.25
N HIS A 86 22.84 4.53 6.27
CA HIS A 86 24.26 4.56 6.60
C HIS A 86 24.51 4.11 8.03
N PHE A 87 25.25 3.01 8.20
CA PHE A 87 25.66 2.51 9.50
C PHE A 87 27.17 2.66 9.67
N PRO A 88 27.66 3.55 10.56
CA PRO A 88 29.08 3.68 10.85
C PRO A 88 29.67 2.35 11.31
N TYR A 89 30.77 1.93 10.68
CA TYR A 89 31.55 0.77 11.09
C TYR A 89 33.00 0.97 10.66
N CYS A 90 33.92 0.83 11.61
CA CYS A 90 35.35 0.85 11.35
C CYS A 90 36.04 -0.06 12.36
N GLU A 91 36.67 -1.13 11.87
CA GLU A 91 37.34 -2.13 12.71
C GLU A 91 38.45 -1.52 13.58
N MET A 92 39.12 -0.47 13.06
CA MET A 92 40.18 0.24 13.78
C MET A 92 39.69 1.25 14.83
N GLU A 93 38.37 1.44 14.98
CA GLU A 93 37.80 2.46 15.87
C GLU A 93 36.76 1.85 16.82
N SER A 94 37.16 1.45 18.02
CA SER A 94 36.30 0.75 18.99
C SER A 94 34.99 1.48 19.35
N ASN A 95 34.99 2.82 19.33
CA ASN A 95 33.81 3.64 19.62
C ASN A 95 33.25 4.31 18.37
N TYR A 96 33.17 3.58 17.24
CA TYR A 96 32.62 4.09 15.98
C TYR A 96 31.13 4.47 16.08
N SER A 97 30.38 3.85 17.01
CA SER A 97 28.94 4.07 17.18
C SER A 97 28.58 5.52 17.53
N ARG A 98 29.49 6.27 18.15
CA ARG A 98 29.30 7.72 18.40
C ARG A 98 29.06 8.53 17.12
N TRP A 99 29.55 8.05 15.97
CA TRP A 99 29.37 8.72 14.68
C TRP A 99 28.00 8.49 14.06
N GLN A 100 27.12 7.71 14.72
CA GLN A 100 25.70 7.72 14.40
C GLN A 100 25.06 9.05 14.81
N LEU A 101 25.64 9.76 15.79
CA LEU A 101 25.10 11.02 16.35
C LEU A 101 23.67 10.90 16.90
N LEU A 102 23.27 9.67 17.25
CA LEU A 102 21.99 9.36 17.89
C LEU A 102 22.15 9.36 19.41
N ASP A 103 21.11 9.79 20.12
CA ASP A 103 21.03 9.67 21.58
C ASP A 103 21.14 8.21 22.03
N LYS A 104 20.57 7.30 21.25
CA LYS A 104 20.64 5.84 21.44
C LYS A 104 21.14 5.20 20.15
N PRO A 105 22.45 4.89 20.06
CA PRO A 105 23.02 4.24 18.89
C PRO A 105 22.34 2.90 18.60
N LEU A 106 22.00 2.70 17.33
CA LEU A 106 21.45 1.48 16.77
C LEU A 106 22.54 0.41 16.71
N LYS A 107 22.20 -0.85 16.99
CA LYS A 107 23.09 -2.00 16.78
C LYS A 107 23.07 -2.45 15.31
N LEU A 108 24.09 -3.21 14.90
CA LEU A 108 24.18 -3.72 13.52
C LEU A 108 22.98 -4.62 13.15
N ASP A 109 22.55 -5.50 14.05
CA ASP A 109 21.37 -6.36 13.82
C ASP A 109 20.08 -5.55 13.64
N GLU A 110 19.93 -4.47 14.41
CA GLU A 110 18.79 -3.56 14.29
C GLU A 110 18.83 -2.78 12.98
N PHE A 111 20.02 -2.35 12.54
CA PHE A 111 20.22 -1.75 11.23
C PHE A 111 19.89 -2.73 10.09
N ASN A 112 20.37 -3.97 10.17
CA ASN A 112 20.10 -5.00 9.18
C ASN A 112 18.59 -5.33 9.09
N ALA A 113 17.86 -5.25 10.21
CA ALA A 113 16.41 -5.42 10.27
C ALA A 113 15.60 -4.27 9.65
N LEU A 114 16.21 -3.12 9.32
CA LEU A 114 15.50 -2.03 8.64
C LEU A 114 15.26 -2.39 7.15
N PRO A 115 14.06 -2.08 6.59
CA PRO A 115 13.80 -2.23 5.16
C PRO A 115 14.61 -1.23 4.33
N LYS A 116 14.66 -1.43 3.01
CA LYS A 116 15.27 -0.45 2.10
C LYS A 116 14.30 0.72 1.92
N VAL A 117 14.67 1.92 2.34
CA VAL A 117 13.92 3.15 2.09
C VAL A 117 14.69 4.06 1.15
N THR A 118 14.00 5.00 0.51
CA THR A 118 14.62 6.05 -0.32
C THR A 118 14.46 7.42 0.36
N PRO A 119 15.18 8.46 -0.09
CA PRO A 119 14.97 9.84 0.38
C PRO A 119 13.49 10.28 0.38
N PHE A 120 12.72 9.83 -0.62
CA PHE A 120 11.30 10.17 -0.75
C PHE A 120 10.44 9.64 0.42
N PHE A 121 10.88 8.60 1.11
CA PHE A 121 10.20 8.13 2.32
C PHE A 121 10.12 9.23 3.38
N PHE A 122 11.24 9.93 3.60
CA PHE A 122 11.36 11.01 4.58
C PHE A 122 10.78 12.32 4.05
N GLU A 123 11.04 12.65 2.77
CA GLU A 123 10.47 13.84 2.13
C GLU A 123 8.93 13.84 2.20
N TYR A 124 8.31 12.67 2.04
CA TYR A 124 6.86 12.51 2.13
C TYR A 124 6.35 12.28 3.55
N ASN A 125 7.21 12.42 4.56
CA ASN A 125 6.89 12.26 5.98
C ASN A 125 6.17 10.93 6.27
N LEU A 126 6.65 9.86 5.63
CA LEU A 126 6.12 8.52 5.85
C LEU A 126 6.77 7.91 7.09
N ARG A 127 6.00 7.09 7.80
CA ARG A 127 6.53 6.25 8.90
C ARG A 127 5.96 4.86 8.80
N ILE A 128 6.77 3.87 9.18
CA ILE A 128 6.31 2.48 9.33
C ILE A 128 5.69 2.36 10.71
N ARG A 129 4.44 1.88 10.78
CA ARG A 129 3.72 1.79 12.07
C ARG A 129 4.17 0.59 12.91
N SER A 130 4.54 -0.50 12.26
CA SER A 130 5.08 -1.69 12.92
C SER A 130 6.58 -1.53 13.17
N ARG A 131 7.11 -2.23 14.18
CA ARG A 131 8.55 -2.37 14.36
C ARG A 131 9.16 -2.93 13.06
N PRO A 132 10.19 -2.29 12.49
CA PRO A 132 10.87 -2.82 11.31
C PRO A 132 11.42 -4.22 11.57
N GLN A 133 11.17 -5.12 10.64
CA GLN A 133 11.74 -6.45 10.58
C GLN A 133 12.03 -6.76 9.11
N ASN A 134 13.18 -7.40 8.84
CA ASN A 134 13.60 -7.71 7.49
C ASN A 134 14.35 -9.06 7.49
N PRO A 135 13.78 -10.14 6.93
CA PRO A 135 12.46 -10.20 6.28
C PRO A 135 11.29 -10.00 7.24
N VAL A 136 10.14 -9.56 6.72
CA VAL A 136 8.85 -9.67 7.41
C VAL A 136 8.34 -11.10 7.25
N VAL A 137 8.46 -11.89 8.31
CA VAL A 137 8.11 -13.31 8.32
C VAL A 137 6.66 -13.51 8.73
N PHE A 138 5.89 -14.28 7.96
CA PHE A 138 4.49 -14.55 8.28
C PHE A 138 3.98 -15.88 7.71
N ARG A 139 2.78 -16.27 8.17
CA ARG A 139 2.00 -17.37 7.63
C ARG A 139 0.67 -16.82 7.12
N PHE A 140 0.23 -17.31 5.98
CA PHE A 140 -1.02 -16.98 5.29
C PHE A 140 -1.16 -15.53 4.80
N GLN A 141 -0.98 -14.53 5.66
CA GLN A 141 -1.16 -13.12 5.33
C GLN A 141 -0.36 -12.23 6.28
N THR A 142 0.11 -11.09 5.78
CA THR A 142 0.66 -9.99 6.59
C THR A 142 -0.03 -8.67 6.23
N GLU A 143 0.10 -7.65 7.08
CA GLU A 143 -0.38 -6.29 6.81
C GLU A 143 0.73 -5.28 7.09
N LEU A 144 1.19 -4.60 6.03
CA LEU A 144 2.12 -3.48 6.16
C LEU A 144 1.36 -2.16 6.28
N LYS A 145 1.83 -1.29 7.16
CA LYS A 145 1.16 -0.03 7.51
C LYS A 145 2.14 1.14 7.43
N LEU A 146 1.82 2.09 6.55
CA LEU A 146 2.55 3.34 6.37
C LEU A 146 1.67 4.51 6.77
N THR A 147 2.05 5.23 7.82
CA THR A 147 1.39 6.50 8.19
C THR A 147 2.00 7.64 7.37
N ALA A 148 1.17 8.62 7.02
CA ALA A 148 1.57 9.86 6.37
C ALA A 148 1.00 11.06 7.14
N HIS A 149 1.68 12.21 7.08
CA HIS A 149 1.15 13.46 7.66
C HIS A 149 -0.02 14.07 6.87
N LYS A 150 -0.16 13.71 5.59
CA LYS A 150 -1.21 14.19 4.68
C LYS A 150 -1.70 13.05 3.80
N PRO A 151 -2.91 13.15 3.22
CA PRO A 151 -3.40 12.18 2.25
C PRO A 151 -2.38 11.92 1.15
N THR A 152 -2.06 10.64 0.96
CA THR A 152 -0.96 10.20 0.11
C THR A 152 -1.47 9.13 -0.84
N ARG A 153 -1.12 9.27 -2.12
CA ARG A 153 -1.41 8.27 -3.14
C ARG A 153 -0.35 7.18 -3.06
N TYR A 154 -0.79 5.92 -3.10
CA TYR A 154 0.10 4.77 -3.14
C TYR A 154 -0.10 3.96 -4.43
N LYS A 155 0.98 3.35 -4.90
CA LYS A 155 1.01 2.19 -5.81
C LYS A 155 2.01 1.19 -5.26
N TYR A 156 1.97 -0.04 -5.74
CA TYR A 156 2.86 -1.09 -5.26
C TYR A 156 3.14 -2.13 -6.33
N LYS A 157 4.21 -2.89 -6.08
CA LYS A 157 4.57 -4.09 -6.83
C LYS A 157 4.90 -5.21 -5.85
N LEU A 158 4.28 -6.37 -6.06
CA LEU A 158 4.63 -7.63 -5.40
C LEU A 158 5.18 -8.60 -6.45
N TYR A 159 6.35 -9.16 -6.22
CA TYR A 159 7.00 -10.11 -7.11
C TYR A 159 7.95 -11.04 -6.33
N SER A 160 8.20 -12.25 -6.84
CA SER A 160 9.17 -13.19 -6.25
C SER A 160 10.56 -12.57 -6.25
N VAL A 161 11.40 -12.92 -5.28
CA VAL A 161 12.83 -12.51 -5.28
C VAL A 161 13.62 -13.09 -6.45
N GLU A 162 13.12 -14.17 -7.05
CA GLU A 162 13.71 -14.86 -8.21
C GLU A 162 13.37 -14.14 -9.53
N ASP A 163 12.32 -13.32 -9.53
CA ASP A 163 11.85 -12.62 -10.72
C ASP A 163 12.48 -11.22 -10.85
N ARG A 164 12.55 -10.74 -12.09
CA ARG A 164 12.72 -9.30 -12.34
C ARG A 164 11.50 -8.54 -11.84
N GLU A 165 11.71 -7.29 -11.42
CA GLU A 165 10.63 -6.41 -10.93
C GLU A 165 9.43 -6.39 -11.88
N ASN A 166 8.29 -6.89 -11.41
CA ASN A 166 7.04 -6.97 -12.16
C ASN A 166 5.84 -6.73 -11.23
N GLY A 167 4.62 -6.75 -11.80
CA GLY A 167 3.36 -6.57 -11.05
C GLY A 167 2.44 -7.78 -11.09
N ALA A 168 2.95 -8.97 -11.44
CA ALA A 168 2.14 -10.17 -11.69
C ALA A 168 1.37 -10.64 -10.45
N LEU A 169 1.85 -10.30 -9.26
CA LEU A 169 1.23 -10.67 -7.99
C LEU A 169 0.48 -9.51 -7.31
N ASN A 170 0.24 -8.39 -8.00
CA ASN A 170 -0.43 -7.22 -7.41
C ASN A 170 -1.86 -7.50 -6.97
N ASN A 171 -2.53 -8.46 -7.62
CA ASN A 171 -3.85 -8.96 -7.26
C ASN A 171 -3.89 -9.76 -5.94
N TYR A 172 -2.73 -10.02 -5.32
CA TYR A 172 -2.62 -10.62 -3.98
C TYR A 172 -2.38 -9.61 -2.87
N VAL A 173 -2.49 -8.31 -3.20
CA VAL A 173 -2.36 -7.21 -2.24
C VAL A 173 -3.65 -6.40 -2.23
N PHE A 174 -4.25 -6.29 -1.05
CA PHE A 174 -5.38 -5.40 -0.81
C PHE A 174 -4.90 -4.12 -0.14
N CYS A 175 -4.81 -3.05 -0.93
CA CYS A 175 -4.44 -1.72 -0.44
C CYS A 175 -5.68 -0.88 -0.11
N GLN A 176 -5.70 -0.25 1.06
CA GLN A 176 -6.74 0.70 1.43
C GLN A 176 -6.17 1.83 2.28
N LEU A 177 -6.87 2.96 2.30
CA LEU A 177 -6.58 4.07 3.19
C LEU A 177 -7.48 4.01 4.42
N LYS A 178 -6.90 4.14 5.61
CA LYS A 178 -7.57 4.15 6.92
C LYS A 178 -7.25 5.46 7.66
N GLU A 179 -7.89 5.70 8.81
CA GLU A 179 -7.61 6.84 9.72
C GLU A 179 -7.60 8.17 8.96
N ASP A 180 -8.74 8.55 8.40
CA ASP A 180 -8.92 9.77 7.59
C ASP A 180 -7.91 9.90 6.44
N ARG A 181 -7.56 8.74 5.87
CA ARG A 181 -6.64 8.57 4.74
C ARG A 181 -5.18 8.87 5.05
N LEU A 182 -4.83 8.92 6.33
CA LEU A 182 -3.46 9.11 6.81
C LEU A 182 -2.72 7.78 7.02
N LEU A 183 -3.40 6.64 6.90
CA LEU A 183 -2.81 5.32 7.02
C LEU A 183 -2.98 4.50 5.74
N GLY A 184 -1.90 4.29 4.98
CA GLY A 184 -1.83 3.30 3.93
C GLY A 184 -1.69 1.89 4.52
N SER A 185 -2.68 1.03 4.26
CA SER A 185 -2.76 -0.34 4.76
C SER A 185 -2.66 -1.32 3.60
N PHE A 186 -1.66 -2.21 3.60
CA PHE A 186 -1.40 -3.17 2.54
C PHE A 186 -1.51 -4.59 3.11
N ALA A 187 -2.66 -5.24 2.91
CA ALA A 187 -2.84 -6.64 3.28
C ALA A 187 -2.31 -7.53 2.16
N ILE A 188 -1.28 -8.34 2.44
CA ILE A 188 -0.50 -9.09 1.46
C ILE A 188 -0.67 -10.58 1.72
N CYS A 189 -1.11 -11.31 0.70
CA CYS A 189 -1.46 -12.73 0.79
C CYS A 189 -0.97 -13.45 -0.47
N PRO A 190 0.35 -13.69 -0.61
CA PRO A 190 0.91 -14.31 -1.81
C PRO A 190 0.35 -15.73 -2.02
N PRO A 191 0.31 -16.21 -3.28
CA PRO A 191 -0.32 -17.49 -3.61
C PRO A 191 0.51 -18.70 -3.24
N THR A 192 1.83 -18.54 -3.12
CA THR A 192 2.77 -19.64 -2.81
C THR A 192 3.64 -19.28 -1.61
N GLU A 193 4.34 -20.29 -1.11
CA GLU A 193 5.38 -20.14 -0.10
C GLU A 193 6.63 -19.58 -0.77
N GLY A 194 7.44 -18.85 0.00
CA GLY A 194 8.69 -18.29 -0.48
C GLY A 194 8.89 -16.81 -0.14
N MET A 195 9.88 -16.23 -0.81
CA MET A 195 10.36 -14.88 -0.57
C MET A 195 9.86 -13.91 -1.64
N TYR A 196 9.41 -12.72 -1.23
CA TYR A 196 8.87 -11.71 -2.13
C TYR A 196 9.43 -10.33 -1.83
N TYR A 197 9.62 -9.54 -2.87
CA TYR A 197 9.80 -8.10 -2.73
C TYR A 197 8.45 -7.40 -2.78
N PHE A 198 8.18 -6.57 -1.78
CA PHE A 198 7.06 -5.64 -1.79
C PHE A 198 7.58 -4.21 -1.88
N LYS A 199 7.43 -3.63 -3.07
CA LYS A 199 7.92 -2.29 -3.41
C LYS A 199 6.77 -1.29 -3.41
N VAL A 200 6.89 -0.24 -2.60
CA VAL A 200 5.86 0.78 -2.41
C VAL A 200 6.30 2.06 -3.11
N TYR A 201 5.39 2.62 -3.89
CA TYR A 201 5.50 3.94 -4.49
C TYR A 201 4.48 4.86 -3.83
N ALA A 202 4.89 6.09 -3.56
CA ALA A 202 4.01 7.07 -2.95
C ALA A 202 4.20 8.46 -3.54
N ARG A 203 3.20 9.31 -3.32
CA ARG A 203 3.31 10.76 -3.44
C ARG A 203 2.18 11.45 -2.66
N PRO A 204 2.45 12.51 -1.88
CA PRO A 204 1.41 13.30 -1.25
C PRO A 204 0.47 13.87 -2.31
N GLU A 205 -0.84 13.77 -2.09
CA GLU A 205 -1.82 14.10 -3.13
C GLU A 205 -1.83 15.59 -3.50
N TRP A 206 -1.47 16.47 -2.56
CA TRP A 206 -1.33 17.90 -2.81
C TRP A 206 -0.16 18.26 -3.74
N GLN A 207 0.78 17.34 -3.96
CA GLN A 207 1.89 17.48 -4.91
C GLN A 207 1.60 16.79 -6.25
N MET A 208 0.37 16.32 -6.47
CA MET A 208 -0.04 15.65 -7.69
C MET A 208 -0.74 16.63 -8.64
N TYR A 209 -0.12 16.82 -9.80
CA TYR A 209 -0.67 17.52 -10.96
C TYR A 209 -0.74 16.57 -12.16
N GLU A 210 -1.19 17.05 -13.32
CA GLU A 210 -1.13 16.26 -14.56
C GLU A 210 0.32 15.77 -14.81
N ASP A 211 0.46 14.53 -15.30
CA ASP A 211 1.73 13.81 -15.56
C ASP A 211 2.64 13.51 -14.36
N THR A 212 2.12 13.72 -13.15
CA THR A 212 2.91 13.47 -11.94
C THR A 212 3.13 11.97 -11.69
N THR A 213 4.40 11.57 -11.61
CA THR A 213 4.79 10.18 -11.27
C THR A 213 4.97 9.96 -9.77
N LEU A 214 4.61 8.77 -9.32
CA LEU A 214 4.90 8.31 -7.95
C LEU A 214 6.37 7.91 -7.83
N LYS A 215 6.94 8.08 -6.63
CA LYS A 215 8.33 7.73 -6.34
C LYS A 215 8.40 6.48 -5.48
N ASN A 216 9.38 5.62 -5.74
CA ASN A 216 9.68 4.50 -4.86
C ASN A 216 10.07 5.04 -3.48
N VAL A 217 9.35 4.66 -2.43
CA VAL A 217 9.60 5.09 -1.05
C VAL A 217 10.20 4.00 -0.19
N ALA A 218 9.78 2.74 -0.38
CA ALA A 218 10.23 1.63 0.45
C ALA A 218 10.16 0.30 -0.31
N ILE A 219 11.09 -0.60 0.00
CA ILE A 219 11.10 -1.98 -0.47
C ILE A 219 11.29 -2.89 0.75
N PHE A 220 10.34 -3.78 0.95
CA PHE A 220 10.32 -4.78 2.01
C PHE A 220 10.66 -6.15 1.43
N LEU A 221 11.47 -6.95 2.14
CA LEU A 221 11.55 -8.38 1.92
C LEU A 221 10.49 -9.06 2.78
N LEU A 222 9.72 -9.95 2.17
CA LEU A 222 8.64 -10.70 2.78
C LEU A 222 8.96 -12.19 2.71
N GLU A 223 8.77 -12.91 3.82
CA GLU A 223 8.91 -14.36 3.87
C GLU A 223 7.58 -15.02 4.22
N CYS A 224 6.96 -15.68 3.24
CA CYS A 224 5.74 -16.43 3.42
C CYS A 224 6.09 -17.89 3.73
N LEU A 225 6.01 -18.27 5.02
CA LEU A 225 6.30 -19.63 5.48
C LEU A 225 5.20 -20.64 5.15
N LYS A 226 3.98 -20.16 4.91
CA LYS A 226 2.84 -21.01 4.55
C LYS A 226 1.80 -20.23 3.76
N ALA A 227 1.45 -20.68 2.56
CA ALA A 227 0.42 -20.07 1.74
C ALA A 227 -0.98 -20.63 2.02
N LYS A 228 -2.03 -19.88 1.67
CA LYS A 228 -3.41 -20.38 1.69
C LYS A 228 -3.67 -21.23 0.46
N LYS A 229 -4.17 -22.47 0.63
CA LYS A 229 -4.43 -23.42 -0.47
C LYS A 229 -5.47 -22.94 -1.50
N HIS A 230 -6.51 -22.26 -1.04
CA HIS A 230 -7.60 -21.77 -1.88
C HIS A 230 -7.73 -20.27 -1.73
N ILE A 231 -6.87 -19.54 -2.42
CA ILE A 231 -6.89 -18.09 -2.44
C ILE A 231 -7.44 -17.61 -3.78
N ASN A 232 -8.44 -16.74 -3.71
CA ASN A 232 -8.91 -16.01 -4.88
C ASN A 232 -8.19 -14.67 -4.91
N PRO A 233 -7.51 -14.32 -6.02
CA PRO A 233 -6.93 -13.00 -6.17
C PRO A 233 -8.03 -11.92 -6.17
N TYR A 234 -7.68 -10.73 -5.70
CA TYR A 234 -8.52 -9.56 -5.85
C TYR A 234 -8.59 -9.14 -7.32
N PRO A 235 -9.70 -8.55 -7.78
CA PRO A 235 -9.71 -7.88 -9.07
C PRO A 235 -8.56 -6.87 -9.13
N LEU A 236 -7.82 -6.84 -10.24
CA LEU A 236 -6.66 -5.96 -10.35
C LEU A 236 -7.04 -4.50 -10.10
N HIS A 237 -6.37 -3.87 -9.14
CA HIS A 237 -6.56 -2.48 -8.79
C HIS A 237 -5.25 -1.93 -8.20
N ASP A 238 -4.58 -1.07 -8.96
CA ASP A 238 -3.23 -0.61 -8.60
C ASP A 238 -3.22 0.58 -7.64
N VAL A 239 -4.37 1.10 -7.22
CA VAL A 239 -4.49 2.21 -6.27
C VAL A 239 -5.26 1.76 -5.02
N PRO A 240 -5.22 2.51 -3.91
CA PRO A 240 -5.97 2.13 -2.72
C PRO A 240 -7.47 2.04 -3.02
N TRP A 241 -8.09 0.96 -2.56
CA TRP A 241 -9.53 0.78 -2.62
C TRP A 241 -10.25 1.77 -1.69
N GLY A 242 -11.39 2.26 -2.14
CA GLY A 242 -12.32 3.10 -1.38
C GLY A 242 -12.56 4.46 -2.03
N PRO A 243 -13.14 5.42 -1.27
CA PRO A 243 -13.25 6.80 -1.68
C PRO A 243 -11.89 7.43 -1.99
N GLY A 244 -11.74 7.98 -3.19
CA GLY A 244 -10.57 8.74 -3.62
C GLY A 244 -10.68 10.23 -3.31
N GLN A 245 -9.64 11.00 -3.65
CA GLN A 245 -9.59 12.44 -3.36
C GLN A 245 -10.82 13.21 -3.88
N SER A 246 -11.23 12.97 -5.14
CA SER A 246 -12.38 13.66 -5.75
C SER A 246 -13.72 13.43 -5.02
N PHE A 247 -13.87 12.29 -4.33
CA PHE A 247 -15.06 12.05 -3.48
C PHE A 247 -15.14 13.06 -2.33
N PHE A 248 -14.00 13.35 -1.70
CA PHE A 248 -13.93 14.33 -0.61
C PHE A 248 -13.96 15.77 -1.12
N ASP A 249 -13.33 16.04 -2.26
CA ASP A 249 -13.38 17.37 -2.91
C ASP A 249 -14.83 17.79 -3.20
N PHE A 250 -15.67 16.83 -3.62
CA PHE A 250 -17.09 17.03 -3.85
C PHE A 250 -17.97 16.87 -2.59
N LYS A 251 -17.35 16.84 -1.40
CA LYS A 251 -18.03 16.77 -0.09
C LYS A 251 -18.98 15.58 0.03
N MET A 252 -18.66 14.46 -0.61
CA MET A 252 -19.46 13.24 -0.54
C MET A 252 -19.15 12.46 0.74
N LYS A 253 -20.12 11.69 1.25
CA LYS A 253 -19.96 10.85 2.45
C LYS A 253 -20.63 9.50 2.29
N LEU A 254 -19.99 8.45 2.80
CA LEU A 254 -20.61 7.12 2.88
C LEU A 254 -21.54 7.06 4.11
N ILE A 255 -22.78 6.62 3.92
CA ILE A 255 -23.78 6.60 5.00
C ILE A 255 -23.85 5.23 5.69
N ASN A 256 -23.92 4.16 4.91
CA ASN A 256 -24.16 2.80 5.43
C ASN A 256 -23.06 1.80 5.06
N GLN A 257 -21.88 2.33 4.70
CA GLN A 257 -20.72 1.55 4.31
C GLN A 257 -19.47 2.10 4.98
N VAL A 258 -18.73 1.22 5.66
CA VAL A 258 -17.45 1.54 6.27
C VAL A 258 -16.35 0.82 5.49
N GLY A 259 -15.35 1.59 5.06
CA GLY A 259 -14.25 1.07 4.26
C GLY A 259 -14.67 0.56 2.88
N PRO A 260 -13.72 -0.02 2.13
CA PRO A 260 -13.88 -0.29 0.71
C PRO A 260 -14.52 -1.64 0.36
N VAL A 261 -14.81 -2.50 1.33
CA VAL A 261 -15.30 -3.86 1.09
C VAL A 261 -16.80 -3.95 1.35
N ILE A 262 -17.57 -4.22 0.31
CA ILE A 262 -19.01 -4.42 0.35
C ILE A 262 -19.27 -5.94 0.38
N VAL A 263 -19.63 -6.49 1.53
CA VAL A 263 -19.91 -7.93 1.67
C VAL A 263 -21.40 -8.22 1.41
N THR A 264 -21.70 -9.25 0.62
CA THR A 264 -23.08 -9.72 0.36
C THR A 264 -23.24 -11.22 0.67
N TRP A 265 -24.41 -11.60 1.18
CA TRP A 265 -24.75 -12.98 1.57
C TRP A 265 -26.09 -13.39 0.94
N GLY A 266 -26.14 -13.49 -0.38
CA GLY A 266 -27.34 -13.90 -1.15
C GLY A 266 -28.42 -12.83 -1.30
N GLY A 267 -28.34 -11.74 -0.55
CA GLY A 267 -29.30 -10.63 -0.61
C GLY A 267 -28.82 -9.41 -1.39
N LYS A 268 -29.75 -8.48 -1.62
CA LYS A 268 -29.46 -7.13 -2.11
C LYS A 268 -28.69 -6.36 -1.04
N ARG A 269 -27.61 -5.68 -1.41
CA ARG A 269 -26.85 -4.79 -0.53
C ARG A 269 -26.99 -3.36 -1.00
N LYS A 270 -27.48 -2.48 -0.13
CA LYS A 270 -27.60 -1.04 -0.43
C LYS A 270 -26.31 -0.33 -0.03
N LEU A 271 -25.74 0.45 -0.94
CA LEU A 271 -24.70 1.44 -0.70
C LEU A 271 -25.32 2.83 -0.89
N THR A 272 -25.31 3.65 0.16
CA THR A 272 -25.84 5.01 0.10
C THR A 272 -24.71 6.02 0.32
N VAL A 273 -24.66 6.98 -0.59
CA VAL A 273 -23.71 8.09 -0.59
C VAL A 273 -24.50 9.39 -0.44
N GLU A 274 -24.14 10.20 0.54
CA GLU A 274 -24.64 11.56 0.67
C GLU A 274 -23.81 12.51 -0.20
N THR A 275 -24.48 13.47 -0.84
CA THR A 275 -23.90 14.45 -1.75
C THR A 275 -24.30 15.86 -1.36
N ALA A 276 -23.40 16.83 -1.56
CA ALA A 276 -23.69 18.24 -1.30
C ALA A 276 -24.49 18.92 -2.43
N SER A 277 -24.59 18.27 -3.59
CA SER A 277 -25.31 18.76 -4.76
C SER A 277 -25.76 17.59 -5.62
N VAL A 278 -26.66 17.86 -6.57
CA VAL A 278 -27.01 16.90 -7.64
C VAL A 278 -25.74 16.54 -8.41
N MET A 279 -25.47 15.25 -8.58
CA MET A 279 -24.28 14.73 -9.25
C MET A 279 -24.61 14.16 -10.63
N LEU A 280 -23.68 14.29 -11.57
CA LEU A 280 -23.64 13.48 -12.79
C LEU A 280 -22.76 12.25 -12.51
N ILE A 281 -23.36 11.06 -12.46
CA ILE A 281 -22.72 9.81 -12.06
C ILE A 281 -22.77 8.78 -13.18
N THR A 282 -21.68 8.05 -13.34
CA THR A 282 -21.63 6.77 -14.06
C THR A 282 -20.96 5.72 -13.18
N GLN A 283 -21.21 4.45 -13.49
CA GLN A 283 -20.67 3.33 -12.75
C GLN A 283 -20.19 2.23 -13.68
N GLN A 284 -19.17 1.50 -13.25
CA GLN A 284 -18.65 0.32 -13.95
C GLN A 284 -18.50 -0.84 -12.97
N LEU A 285 -18.69 -2.05 -13.48
CA LEU A 285 -18.52 -3.28 -12.72
C LEU A 285 -17.60 -4.21 -13.49
N PHE A 286 -16.65 -4.82 -12.80
CA PHE A 286 -15.76 -5.82 -13.37
C PHE A 286 -15.79 -7.09 -12.51
N ASP A 287 -15.63 -8.25 -13.14
CA ASP A 287 -15.40 -9.50 -12.42
C ASP A 287 -13.96 -9.60 -11.88
N SER A 288 -13.67 -10.71 -11.19
CA SER A 288 -12.35 -11.00 -10.63
C SER A 288 -11.23 -11.06 -11.67
N ASN A 289 -11.55 -11.38 -12.92
CA ASN A 289 -10.60 -11.47 -14.02
C ASN A 289 -10.39 -10.12 -14.72
N GLY A 290 -11.08 -9.07 -14.27
CA GLY A 290 -11.00 -7.74 -14.85
C GLY A 290 -11.85 -7.57 -16.10
N LYS A 291 -12.76 -8.49 -16.41
CA LYS A 291 -13.71 -8.33 -17.51
C LYS A 291 -14.85 -7.39 -17.08
N GLU A 292 -15.11 -6.36 -17.88
CA GLU A 292 -16.25 -5.46 -17.65
C GLU A 292 -17.57 -6.23 -17.80
N MET A 293 -18.49 -5.96 -16.88
CA MET A 293 -19.80 -6.60 -16.79
C MET A 293 -20.90 -5.60 -17.10
N ASP A 294 -21.96 -6.08 -17.75
CA ASP A 294 -23.21 -5.33 -17.83
C ASP A 294 -23.79 -5.17 -16.42
N THR A 295 -24.13 -3.94 -16.04
CA THR A 295 -24.65 -3.62 -14.71
C THR A 295 -26.16 -3.86 -14.60
N ARG A 296 -26.88 -4.06 -15.73
CA ARG A 296 -28.32 -4.34 -15.74
C ARG A 296 -28.67 -5.55 -14.90
N GLY A 297 -29.62 -5.38 -13.96
CA GLY A 297 -30.04 -6.41 -13.02
C GLY A 297 -29.08 -6.66 -11.85
N ILE A 298 -27.82 -6.19 -11.93
CA ILE A 298 -26.81 -6.35 -10.87
C ILE A 298 -26.76 -5.11 -9.98
N ILE A 299 -26.78 -3.92 -10.58
CA ILE A 299 -26.70 -2.64 -9.87
C ILE A 299 -27.87 -1.76 -10.31
N SER A 300 -28.78 -1.47 -9.39
CA SER A 300 -29.80 -0.44 -9.60
C SER A 300 -29.39 0.83 -8.85
N ARG A 301 -29.60 2.00 -9.47
CA ARG A 301 -29.24 3.30 -8.92
C ARG A 301 -30.48 4.16 -8.74
N GLU A 302 -30.61 4.77 -7.57
CA GLU A 302 -31.64 5.74 -7.23
C GLU A 302 -30.95 7.05 -6.83
N ASP A 303 -31.22 8.11 -7.58
CA ASP A 303 -30.64 9.43 -7.37
C ASP A 303 -31.68 10.37 -6.74
N SER A 304 -31.27 11.11 -5.72
CA SER A 304 -32.01 12.23 -5.13
C SER A 304 -31.08 13.43 -5.02
N ASP A 305 -31.61 14.60 -4.64
CA ASP A 305 -30.82 15.84 -4.63
C ASP A 305 -29.63 15.80 -3.66
N THR A 306 -29.74 15.00 -2.58
CA THR A 306 -28.73 14.92 -1.51
C THR A 306 -28.18 13.52 -1.29
N ARG A 307 -28.68 12.51 -2.01
CA ARG A 307 -28.28 11.11 -1.84
C ARG A 307 -28.29 10.33 -3.15
N ILE A 308 -27.31 9.46 -3.30
CA ILE A 308 -27.25 8.44 -4.34
C ILE A 308 -27.27 7.07 -3.65
N SER A 309 -28.17 6.19 -4.06
CA SER A 309 -28.24 4.82 -3.55
C SER A 309 -28.01 3.82 -4.66
N PHE A 310 -27.07 2.90 -4.43
CA PHE A 310 -26.82 1.75 -5.28
C PHE A 310 -27.31 0.49 -4.58
N THR A 311 -28.18 -0.27 -5.22
CA THR A 311 -28.59 -1.59 -4.73
C THR A 311 -27.87 -2.65 -5.56
N ILE A 312 -27.00 -3.40 -4.90
CA ILE A 312 -26.05 -4.34 -5.48
C ILE A 312 -26.55 -5.77 -5.26
N THR A 313 -26.67 -6.54 -6.34
CA THR A 313 -27.15 -7.93 -6.36
C THR A 313 -26.21 -8.78 -7.22
N PRO A 314 -25.08 -9.26 -6.68
CA PRO A 314 -24.09 -9.97 -7.48
C PRO A 314 -24.65 -11.29 -8.05
N PRO A 315 -24.33 -11.64 -9.31
CA PRO A 315 -24.94 -12.79 -9.98
C PRO A 315 -24.33 -14.15 -9.58
N ARG A 316 -23.11 -14.17 -9.05
CA ARG A 316 -22.40 -15.39 -8.61
C ARG A 316 -21.56 -15.09 -7.36
N ILE A 317 -21.13 -16.15 -6.69
CA ILE A 317 -20.17 -16.08 -5.58
C ILE A 317 -18.82 -15.62 -6.14
N GLY A 318 -18.13 -14.72 -5.44
CA GLY A 318 -16.82 -14.23 -5.82
C GLY A 318 -16.61 -12.74 -5.61
N TYR A 319 -15.49 -12.24 -6.14
CA TYR A 319 -15.11 -10.84 -6.06
C TYR A 319 -15.50 -10.06 -7.31
N TYR A 320 -15.90 -8.81 -7.09
CA TYR A 320 -16.16 -7.84 -8.14
C TYR A 320 -15.56 -6.48 -7.80
N LYS A 321 -15.16 -5.74 -8.83
CA LYS A 321 -14.67 -4.37 -8.71
C LYS A 321 -15.76 -3.42 -9.18
N PHE A 322 -16.27 -2.64 -8.24
CA PHE A 322 -17.29 -1.62 -8.51
C PHE A 322 -16.66 -0.23 -8.49
N LEU A 323 -16.77 0.49 -9.60
CA LEU A 323 -16.19 1.84 -9.76
C LEU A 323 -17.32 2.85 -9.92
N ILE A 324 -17.19 3.97 -9.21
CA ILE A 324 -18.11 5.11 -9.31
C ILE A 324 -17.32 6.31 -9.84
N PHE A 325 -17.78 6.89 -10.93
CA PHE A 325 -17.22 8.11 -11.50
C PHE A 325 -18.27 9.20 -11.49
N GLY A 326 -17.85 10.45 -11.36
CA GLY A 326 -18.79 11.56 -11.45
C GLY A 326 -18.26 12.92 -11.08
N ILE A 327 -19.10 13.92 -11.27
CA ILE A 327 -18.88 15.33 -10.96
C ILE A 327 -20.19 15.97 -10.48
N PRO A 328 -20.17 17.12 -9.78
CA PRO A 328 -21.36 17.94 -9.62
C PRO A 328 -22.01 18.23 -10.97
N LYS A 329 -23.34 18.09 -11.06
CA LYS A 329 -24.08 18.21 -12.33
C LYS A 329 -23.77 19.55 -13.00
N PRO A 330 -23.12 19.54 -14.17
CA PRO A 330 -22.74 20.78 -14.84
C PRO A 330 -23.97 21.57 -15.28
N LYS A 331 -23.91 22.90 -15.20
CA LYS A 331 -24.97 23.79 -15.69
C LYS A 331 -25.03 23.85 -17.22
N LEU A 332 -23.88 23.68 -17.87
CA LEU A 332 -23.74 23.73 -19.33
C LEU A 332 -23.73 22.32 -19.92
N LYS A 333 -24.36 22.17 -21.09
CA LYS A 333 -24.24 20.94 -21.88
C LYS A 333 -22.84 20.87 -22.48
N GLY A 334 -22.24 19.68 -22.48
CA GLY A 334 -20.89 19.46 -22.98
C GLY A 334 -20.42 18.03 -22.73
N LYS A 335 -19.24 17.70 -23.25
CA LYS A 335 -18.53 16.46 -22.92
C LYS A 335 -17.71 16.71 -21.66
N TRP A 336 -17.97 15.94 -20.62
CA TRP A 336 -17.32 16.08 -19.32
C TRP A 336 -16.50 14.84 -19.01
N ARG A 337 -15.26 15.02 -18.56
CA ARG A 337 -14.43 13.93 -18.04
C ARG A 337 -14.83 13.66 -16.59
N LEU A 338 -15.28 12.44 -16.31
CA LEU A 338 -15.70 12.05 -14.97
C LEU A 338 -14.51 11.41 -14.23
N PRO A 339 -13.98 12.03 -13.15
CA PRO A 339 -12.94 11.41 -12.34
C PRO A 339 -13.50 10.20 -11.57
N LEU A 340 -12.60 9.28 -11.20
CA LEU A 340 -12.94 8.18 -10.30
C LEU A 340 -13.20 8.76 -8.90
N LEU A 341 -14.44 8.60 -8.41
CA LEU A 341 -14.84 9.02 -7.08
C LEU A 341 -14.48 7.95 -6.05
N ALA A 342 -14.87 6.70 -6.32
CA ALA A 342 -14.64 5.60 -5.39
C ALA A 342 -14.51 4.26 -6.10
N SER A 343 -13.70 3.37 -5.54
CA SER A 343 -13.59 1.96 -5.94
C SER A 343 -13.94 1.05 -4.76
N PHE A 344 -14.82 0.08 -4.99
CA PHE A 344 -15.24 -0.88 -3.96
C PHE A 344 -14.98 -2.30 -4.41
N LEU A 345 -14.46 -3.12 -3.49
CA LEU A 345 -14.45 -4.57 -3.65
C LEU A 345 -15.81 -5.09 -3.16
N ILE A 346 -16.57 -5.71 -4.05
CA ILE A 346 -17.75 -6.48 -3.65
C ILE A 346 -17.30 -7.91 -3.40
N ASP A 347 -17.55 -8.40 -2.19
CA ASP A 347 -17.27 -9.77 -1.77
C ASP A 347 -18.59 -10.52 -1.60
N CYS A 348 -18.98 -11.25 -2.66
CA CYS A 348 -20.19 -12.04 -2.67
C CYS A 348 -19.91 -13.44 -2.11
N LYS A 349 -20.41 -13.71 -0.91
CA LYS A 349 -20.22 -15.00 -0.22
C LYS A 349 -21.25 -16.04 -0.58
N LEU A 350 -22.46 -15.62 -0.93
CA LEU A 350 -23.59 -16.48 -1.29
C LEU A 350 -24.44 -15.78 -2.37
N THR A 351 -25.11 -16.57 -3.20
CA THR A 351 -26.17 -16.10 -4.10
C THR A 351 -27.47 -16.82 -3.76
N LYS A 352 -28.61 -16.13 -3.89
CA LYS A 352 -29.92 -16.80 -3.86
C LYS A 352 -30.02 -17.74 -5.07
N ASN A 353 -30.55 -18.94 -4.86
CA ASN A 353 -30.87 -19.84 -5.97
C ASN A 353 -32.08 -19.26 -6.73
N PRO A 354 -32.08 -19.28 -8.08
CA PRO A 354 -33.25 -18.88 -8.87
C PRO A 354 -34.55 -19.62 -8.51
N SER A 355 -34.44 -20.79 -7.86
CA SER A 355 -35.57 -21.63 -7.43
C SER A 355 -36.26 -21.17 -6.14
N ASP A 356 -35.73 -20.17 -5.43
CA ASP A 356 -36.33 -19.66 -4.18
C ASP A 356 -37.38 -18.56 -4.42
N ASP A 357 -37.48 -18.04 -5.64
CA ASP A 357 -38.45 -16.99 -6.02
C ASP A 357 -39.71 -17.56 -6.71
N ASP A 358 -39.90 -18.89 -6.73
CA ASP A 358 -41.09 -19.52 -7.32
C ASP A 358 -42.27 -19.50 -6.33
N PRO A 359 -43.35 -18.71 -6.55
CA PRO A 359 -44.47 -18.62 -5.63
C PRO A 359 -45.18 -19.98 -5.41
N TYR A 360 -45.00 -20.90 -6.35
CA TYR A 360 -45.58 -22.24 -6.32
C TYR A 360 -44.89 -23.22 -5.36
N ASN A 361 -43.68 -22.91 -4.86
CA ASN A 361 -42.97 -23.82 -3.94
C ASN A 361 -43.35 -23.62 -2.46
N SER A 362 -44.29 -22.69 -2.17
CA SER A 362 -44.81 -22.44 -0.83
C SER A 362 -45.85 -23.49 -0.35
N ASN A 363 -46.35 -24.34 -1.25
CA ASN A 363 -47.39 -25.32 -0.93
C ASN A 363 -46.87 -26.72 -0.50
N ASN A 364 -45.59 -27.04 -0.67
CA ASN A 364 -45.05 -28.37 -0.33
C ASN A 364 -44.36 -28.50 1.04
N LYS A 365 -44.39 -27.45 1.87
CA LYS A 365 -43.77 -27.47 3.22
C LYS A 365 -44.75 -27.73 4.39
N LYS A 366 -46.02 -28.06 4.14
CA LYS A 366 -47.00 -28.34 5.21
C LYS A 366 -47.23 -29.81 5.56
N ASP A 367 -46.77 -30.79 4.77
CA ASP A 367 -47.12 -32.21 5.00
C ASP A 367 -46.02 -33.14 5.56
N THR A 368 -44.86 -32.61 5.96
CA THR A 368 -43.78 -33.44 6.55
C THR A 368 -43.66 -33.36 8.08
N LYS A 369 -44.70 -32.91 8.79
CA LYS A 369 -44.80 -33.05 10.25
C LYS A 369 -45.88 -34.07 10.65
N LYS A 370 -45.61 -35.37 10.44
CA LYS A 370 -46.10 -36.48 11.28
C LYS A 370 -45.61 -37.83 10.73
N LYS A 371 -44.39 -38.23 11.12
CA LYS A 371 -44.01 -39.66 11.29
C LYS A 371 -42.91 -39.73 12.35
N LYS A 372 -43.32 -39.67 13.62
CA LYS A 372 -42.47 -40.08 14.75
C LYS A 372 -42.37 -41.61 14.70
N MET A 373 -41.19 -42.13 14.40
CA MET A 373 -40.86 -43.55 14.57
C MET A 373 -40.82 -43.88 16.08
N ARG A 374 -41.61 -44.89 16.47
CA ARG A 374 -41.53 -45.57 17.76
C ARG A 374 -40.32 -46.51 17.72
N ILE A 375 -39.46 -46.42 18.74
CA ILE A 375 -38.40 -47.39 19.03
C ILE A 375 -39.00 -48.41 20.00
N PRO A 376 -38.93 -49.74 19.75
CA PRO A 376 -39.37 -50.74 20.70
C PRO A 376 -38.24 -51.08 21.68
N THR A 377 -38.54 -51.00 22.98
CA THR A 377 -37.73 -51.56 24.06
C THR A 377 -38.10 -53.03 24.22
N VAL A 378 -37.12 -53.93 24.14
CA VAL A 378 -37.25 -55.34 24.52
C VAL A 378 -36.50 -55.55 25.83
N ARG A 379 -37.19 -56.29 26.71
CA ARG A 379 -36.91 -56.79 28.06
C ARG A 379 -35.46 -56.84 28.54
#